data_AF-F9FM45-F1
#
_entry.id   AF-F9FM45-F1
#
_cell.length_a   1.000
_cell.length_b   1.000
_cell.length_c   1.000
_cell.angle_alpha   90.00
_cell.angle_beta   90.00
_cell.angle_gamma   90.00
#
_symmetry.space_group_name_H-M   'P 1'
#
loop_
_entity.id
_entity.type
_entity.pdbx_description
1 polymer ?
#
loop_
_entity_poly.entity_id
_entity_poly.type
_entity_poly.pdbx_seq_one_letter_code
_entity_poly.pdbx_strand_id
1 'polypeptide(L)'
;EGGFPEFPTPSHKLILGMPAYGRSFIGASGMGEPHSGVGLPNKALGSWEAGVWDYKALSKQGLEIMYDEKAQAYYGKYQSGGGICSYDTPETIQKKVSYLKQRGLGGAMFWEASGDGRGQESLVGTSFRSLGNLDQTENLLVYPDSRYINIASGMEAASLKEIHNFQAAMLAELQMGTS
;
A
#
# COMPACT_ATOMS: atom_id res chain seq x y z
N GLU A 1 -16.06 -4.60 26.63
CA GLU A 1 -15.07 -3.56 26.99
C GLU A 1 -13.68 -4.16 26.77
N GLY A 2 -12.85 -3.49 25.98
CA GLY A 2 -11.56 -4.03 25.52
C GLY A 2 -10.82 -2.94 24.78
N GLY A 3 -10.46 -1.89 25.51
CA GLY A 3 -9.59 -0.84 24.99
C GLY A 3 -8.26 -1.45 24.60
N PHE A 4 -7.67 -0.98 23.50
CA PHE A 4 -6.26 -1.22 23.26
C PHE A 4 -5.49 -0.80 24.53
N PRO A 5 -4.46 -1.57 24.98
CA PRO A 5 -3.59 -1.08 26.04
C PRO A 5 -3.16 0.33 25.68
N GLU A 6 -3.09 1.24 26.66
CA GLU A 6 -2.68 2.63 26.43
C GLU A 6 -1.28 2.64 25.80
N PHE A 7 -1.26 2.59 24.47
CA PHE A 7 -0.06 2.82 23.70
C PHE A 7 0.26 4.30 23.92
N PRO A 8 1.51 4.66 24.27
CA PRO A 8 1.88 6.06 24.44
C PRO A 8 1.76 6.86 23.13
N THR A 9 1.51 6.18 22.01
CA THR A 9 1.31 6.79 20.70
C THR A 9 -0.10 7.36 20.57
N PRO A 10 -0.25 8.69 20.35
CA PRO A 10 -1.55 9.29 20.09
C PRO A 10 -2.25 8.66 18.87
N SER A 11 -3.56 8.41 18.96
CA SER A 11 -4.33 7.77 17.88
C SER A 11 -4.16 8.44 16.52
N HIS A 12 -4.15 9.78 16.48
CA HIS A 12 -4.00 10.53 15.22
C HIS A 12 -2.63 10.36 14.55
N LYS A 13 -1.66 9.74 15.23
CA LYS A 13 -0.35 9.36 14.65
C LYS A 13 -0.32 7.90 14.17
N LEU A 14 -1.36 7.12 14.43
CA LEU A 14 -1.50 5.75 13.94
C LEU A 14 -2.19 5.76 12.58
N ILE A 15 -1.55 5.15 11.58
CA ILE A 15 -2.07 5.02 10.21
C ILE A 15 -2.50 3.57 10.00
N LEU A 16 -3.74 3.36 9.54
CA LEU A 16 -4.29 2.02 9.33
C LEU A 16 -3.79 1.45 8.00
N GLY A 17 -2.94 0.42 8.06
CA GLY A 17 -2.49 -0.32 6.89
C GLY A 17 -3.59 -1.23 6.31
N MET A 18 -3.76 -1.21 4.99
CA MET A 18 -4.71 -2.02 4.23
C MET A 18 -4.01 -2.70 3.03
N PRO A 19 -4.29 -3.98 2.75
CA PRO A 19 -3.65 -4.68 1.64
C PRO A 19 -4.34 -4.38 0.31
N ALA A 20 -3.55 -4.04 -0.71
CA ALA A 20 -3.94 -4.06 -2.12
C ALA A 20 -3.56 -5.41 -2.77
N TYR A 21 -3.70 -6.49 -2.00
CA TYR A 21 -3.44 -7.87 -2.42
C TYR A 21 -4.32 -8.84 -1.62
N GLY A 22 -4.43 -10.07 -2.13
CA GLY A 22 -5.04 -11.19 -1.44
C GLY A 22 -4.04 -12.30 -1.11
N ARG A 23 -4.37 -13.12 -0.12
CA ARG A 23 -3.62 -14.34 0.22
C ARG A 23 -4.49 -15.58 0.04
N SER A 24 -4.00 -16.55 -0.73
CA SER A 24 -4.74 -17.77 -1.07
C SER A 24 -4.31 -19.00 -0.28
N PHE A 25 -5.29 -19.84 0.04
CA PHE A 25 -5.15 -21.06 0.81
C PHE A 25 -5.84 -22.20 0.07
N ILE A 26 -5.07 -23.21 -0.36
CA ILE A 26 -5.56 -24.28 -1.22
C ILE A 26 -6.36 -25.30 -0.41
N GLY A 27 -7.49 -25.72 -0.96
CA GLY A 27 -8.33 -26.78 -0.39
C GLY A 27 -9.09 -26.37 0.88
N ALA A 28 -8.86 -25.17 1.41
CA ALA A 28 -9.65 -24.64 2.50
C ALA A 28 -11.11 -24.44 2.03
N SER A 29 -12.05 -24.98 2.81
CA SER A 29 -13.49 -24.87 2.54
C SER A 29 -14.09 -23.53 2.99
N GLY A 30 -13.38 -22.82 3.88
CA GLY A 30 -13.77 -21.53 4.47
C GLY A 30 -12.65 -20.95 5.35
N MET A 31 -12.91 -19.78 5.96
CA MET A 31 -11.97 -19.13 6.87
C MET A 31 -11.73 -19.97 8.13
N GLY A 32 -10.47 -20.08 8.57
CA GLY A 32 -10.09 -20.86 9.76
C GLY A 32 -10.04 -22.38 9.56
N GLU A 33 -10.40 -22.87 8.37
CA GLU A 33 -10.39 -24.30 8.04
C GLU A 33 -9.00 -24.79 7.60
N PRO A 34 -8.71 -26.11 7.71
CA PRO A 34 -7.46 -26.69 7.24
C PRO A 34 -7.22 -26.43 5.75
N HIS A 35 -5.96 -26.23 5.38
CA HIS A 35 -5.53 -26.06 3.99
C HIS A 35 -4.35 -26.98 3.68
N SER A 36 -4.16 -27.31 2.39
CA SER A 36 -3.04 -28.17 1.94
C SER A 36 -1.79 -27.39 1.55
N GLY A 37 -1.90 -26.06 1.43
CA GLY A 37 -0.77 -25.18 1.16
C GLY A 37 -1.18 -23.78 0.72
N VAL A 38 -0.19 -22.98 0.34
CA VAL A 38 -0.35 -21.67 -0.29
C VAL A 38 0.40 -21.71 -1.63
N GLY A 39 -0.26 -21.30 -2.73
CA GLY A 39 0.29 -21.41 -4.08
C GLY A 39 0.48 -22.86 -4.59
N LEU A 40 0.52 -23.07 -5.91
CA LEU A 40 0.79 -24.39 -6.51
C LEU A 40 2.30 -24.61 -6.74
N PRO A 41 2.78 -25.88 -6.73
CA PRO A 41 4.16 -26.23 -7.07
C PRO A 41 4.65 -25.72 -8.45
N ASN A 42 3.71 -25.35 -9.33
CA ASN A 42 3.99 -24.89 -10.71
C ASN A 42 3.52 -23.45 -11.00
N LYS A 43 3.72 -22.52 -10.03
CA LYS A 43 3.56 -21.05 -10.18
C LYS A 43 2.17 -20.49 -10.56
N ALA A 44 1.12 -21.29 -10.65
CA ALA A 44 -0.17 -20.83 -11.20
C ALA A 44 -1.15 -20.16 -10.21
N LEU A 45 -0.77 -19.85 -8.96
CA LEU A 45 -1.72 -19.31 -7.96
C LEU A 45 -1.22 -18.06 -7.20
N GLY A 46 -0.50 -17.18 -7.88
CA GLY A 46 -0.15 -15.87 -7.36
C GLY A 46 0.30 -14.94 -8.50
N SER A 47 0.25 -13.64 -8.26
CA SER A 47 0.63 -12.64 -9.28
C SER A 47 2.15 -12.59 -9.47
N TRP A 48 2.90 -12.64 -8.36
CA TRP A 48 4.36 -12.50 -8.37
C TRP A 48 5.05 -13.53 -7.47
N GLU A 49 4.40 -13.91 -6.38
CA GLU A 49 4.88 -14.90 -5.41
C GLU A 49 3.77 -15.91 -5.09
N ALA A 50 4.16 -17.09 -4.61
CA ALA A 50 3.23 -18.17 -4.33
C ALA A 50 2.21 -17.75 -3.26
N GLY A 51 0.92 -17.85 -3.60
CA GLY A 51 -0.17 -17.59 -2.65
C GLY A 51 -0.49 -16.12 -2.41
N VAL A 52 0.15 -15.18 -3.13
CA VAL A 52 -0.17 -13.74 -3.06
C VAL A 52 -0.65 -13.25 -4.42
N TRP A 53 -1.77 -12.54 -4.42
CA TRP A 53 -2.40 -12.01 -5.61
C TRP A 53 -2.51 -10.51 -5.54
N ASP A 54 -2.12 -9.81 -6.59
CA ASP A 54 -2.49 -8.42 -6.77
C ASP A 54 -4.02 -8.32 -6.72
N TYR A 55 -4.55 -7.35 -5.99
CA TYR A 55 -5.99 -7.17 -5.88
C TYR A 55 -6.65 -7.02 -7.27
N LYS A 56 -6.03 -6.24 -8.18
CA LYS A 56 -6.50 -6.06 -9.56
C LYS A 56 -6.60 -7.35 -10.38
N ALA A 57 -5.91 -8.43 -9.98
CA ALA A 57 -5.93 -9.72 -10.66
C ALA A 57 -7.08 -10.63 -10.17
N LEU A 58 -7.63 -10.37 -8.99
CA LEU A 58 -8.64 -11.22 -8.34
C LEU A 58 -10.00 -11.17 -9.03
N SER A 59 -10.36 -10.05 -9.67
CA SER A 59 -11.62 -9.94 -10.43
C SER A 59 -11.72 -10.95 -11.58
N LYS A 60 -10.59 -11.39 -12.13
CA LYS A 60 -10.51 -12.38 -13.22
C LYS A 60 -10.57 -13.83 -12.74
N GLN A 61 -10.50 -14.07 -11.44
CA GLN A 61 -10.46 -15.42 -10.87
C GLN A 61 -11.85 -16.03 -10.68
N GLY A 62 -12.93 -15.27 -10.93
CA GLY A 62 -14.30 -15.77 -10.82
C GLY A 62 -14.67 -16.21 -9.39
N LEU A 63 -14.12 -15.53 -8.40
CA LEU A 63 -14.31 -15.87 -6.98
C LEU A 63 -15.75 -15.57 -6.55
N GLU A 64 -16.33 -16.50 -5.79
CA GLU A 64 -17.55 -16.24 -5.04
C GLU A 64 -17.19 -15.43 -3.79
N ILE A 65 -17.76 -14.23 -3.65
CA ILE A 65 -17.48 -13.34 -2.52
C ILE A 65 -18.25 -13.81 -1.30
N MET A 66 -17.50 -14.10 -0.24
CA MET A 66 -18.01 -14.49 1.07
C MET A 66 -17.70 -13.41 2.10
N TYR A 67 -18.51 -13.33 3.15
CA TYR A 67 -18.31 -12.45 4.28
C TYR A 67 -18.25 -13.23 5.59
N ASP A 68 -17.21 -13.01 6.37
CA ASP A 68 -17.09 -13.49 7.74
C ASP A 68 -17.55 -12.39 8.70
N GLU A 69 -18.75 -12.54 9.27
CA GLU A 69 -19.33 -11.57 10.20
C GLU A 69 -18.52 -11.43 11.50
N LYS A 70 -17.85 -12.49 11.95
CA LYS A 70 -17.08 -12.45 13.19
C LYS A 70 -15.78 -11.69 12.99
N ALA A 71 -15.11 -11.92 11.87
CA ALA A 71 -13.88 -11.23 11.50
C ALA A 71 -14.12 -9.84 10.89
N GLN A 72 -15.35 -9.55 10.45
CA GLN A 72 -15.69 -8.35 9.66
C GLN A 72 -14.82 -8.25 8.40
N ALA A 73 -14.61 -9.39 7.73
CA ALA A 73 -13.68 -9.52 6.61
C ALA A 73 -14.32 -10.26 5.44
N TYR A 74 -13.93 -9.89 4.23
CA TYR A 74 -14.34 -10.56 3.01
C TYR A 74 -13.24 -11.54 2.56
N TYR A 75 -13.66 -12.60 1.89
CA TYR A 75 -12.78 -13.52 1.20
C TYR A 75 -13.49 -14.09 -0.03
N GLY A 76 -12.73 -14.43 -1.05
CA GLY A 76 -13.24 -15.08 -2.25
C GLY A 76 -13.05 -16.59 -2.15
N LYS A 77 -14.04 -17.37 -2.57
CA LYS A 77 -13.95 -18.83 -2.68
C LYS A 77 -13.74 -19.23 -4.14
N TYR A 78 -12.75 -20.08 -4.38
CA TYR A 78 -12.52 -20.67 -5.70
C TYR A 78 -13.55 -21.76 -5.99
N GLN A 79 -13.95 -21.86 -7.25
CA GLN A 79 -14.85 -22.93 -7.71
C GLN A 79 -14.20 -24.33 -7.54
N SER A 80 -15.04 -25.36 -7.56
CA SER A 80 -14.61 -26.78 -7.55
C SER A 80 -13.66 -27.17 -6.41
N GLY A 81 -13.77 -26.50 -5.25
CA GLY A 81 -12.93 -26.80 -4.07
C GLY A 81 -11.49 -26.30 -4.18
N GLY A 82 -11.22 -25.32 -5.06
CA GLY A 82 -9.87 -24.76 -5.25
C GLY A 82 -9.27 -24.04 -4.03
N GLY A 83 -10.09 -23.77 -2.99
CA GLY A 83 -9.68 -23.11 -1.76
C GLY A 83 -10.34 -21.73 -1.60
N ILE A 84 -9.66 -20.85 -0.86
CA ILE A 84 -10.09 -19.47 -0.62
C ILE A 84 -8.96 -18.46 -0.87
N CYS A 85 -9.31 -17.19 -1.01
CA CYS A 85 -8.42 -16.05 -1.03
C CYS A 85 -8.96 -14.94 -0.11
N SER A 86 -8.21 -14.55 0.92
CA SER A 86 -8.57 -13.43 1.81
C SER A 86 -8.05 -12.12 1.24
N TYR A 87 -8.92 -11.12 1.07
CA TYR A 87 -8.55 -9.80 0.52
C TYR A 87 -9.59 -8.72 0.87
N ASP A 88 -9.22 -7.45 0.75
CA ASP A 88 -10.13 -6.33 0.93
C ASP A 88 -10.90 -6.00 -0.37
N THR A 89 -12.19 -5.68 -0.24
CA THR A 89 -13.02 -5.13 -1.32
C THR A 89 -13.24 -3.63 -1.07
N PRO A 90 -13.75 -2.86 -2.05
CA PRO A 90 -14.16 -1.47 -1.81
C PRO A 90 -15.10 -1.31 -0.61
N GLU A 91 -15.99 -2.29 -0.38
CA GLU A 91 -16.87 -2.30 0.80
C GLU A 91 -16.08 -2.48 2.11
N THR A 92 -15.09 -3.39 2.13
CA THR A 92 -14.17 -3.53 3.28
C THR A 92 -13.45 -2.22 3.58
N ILE A 93 -12.97 -1.52 2.54
CA ILE A 93 -12.27 -0.25 2.70
C ILE A 93 -13.20 0.81 3.33
N GLN A 94 -14.46 0.91 2.89
CA GLN A 94 -15.43 1.83 3.50
C GLN A 94 -15.65 1.54 4.99
N LYS A 95 -15.76 0.25 5.36
CA LYS A 95 -15.88 -0.19 6.76
C LYS A 95 -14.62 0.16 7.58
N LYS A 96 -13.43 -0.08 7.03
CA LYS A 96 -12.14 0.26 7.68
C LYS A 96 -11.93 1.78 7.80
N VAL A 97 -12.38 2.57 6.83
CA VAL A 97 -12.36 4.04 6.93
C VAL A 97 -13.35 4.53 7.98
N SER A 98 -14.52 3.91 8.09
CA SER A 98 -15.46 4.22 9.19
C SER A 98 -14.85 3.92 10.56
N TYR A 99 -14.18 2.77 10.68
CA TYR A 99 -13.45 2.39 11.89
C TYR A 99 -12.34 3.38 12.24
N LEU A 100 -11.47 3.74 11.28
CA LEU A 100 -10.34 4.64 11.55
C LEU A 100 -10.83 6.03 11.97
N LYS A 101 -11.95 6.53 11.41
CA LYS A 101 -12.60 7.77 11.85
C LYS A 101 -13.15 7.67 13.27
N GLN A 102 -13.86 6.59 13.60
CA GLN A 102 -14.41 6.37 14.95
C GLN A 102 -13.31 6.28 16.02
N ARG A 103 -12.12 5.79 15.66
CA ARG A 103 -10.97 5.66 16.57
C ARG A 103 -10.03 6.87 16.55
N GLY A 104 -10.30 7.88 15.72
CA GLY A 104 -9.43 9.05 15.59
C GLY A 104 -8.03 8.72 15.08
N LEU A 105 -7.91 7.75 14.16
CA LEU A 105 -6.64 7.40 13.51
C LEU A 105 -6.25 8.46 12.47
N GLY A 106 -4.95 8.56 12.15
CA GLY A 106 -4.39 9.60 11.29
C GLY A 106 -4.66 9.42 9.79
N GLY A 107 -5.07 8.23 9.35
CA GLY A 107 -5.35 7.97 7.94
C GLY A 107 -5.22 6.50 7.55
N ALA A 108 -5.05 6.25 6.25
CA ALA A 108 -4.89 4.93 5.67
C ALA A 108 -3.56 4.83 4.91
N MET A 109 -2.96 3.65 4.94
CA MET A 109 -1.78 3.28 4.15
C MET A 109 -2.10 2.01 3.36
N PHE A 110 -1.56 1.90 2.15
CA PHE A 110 -1.79 0.75 1.28
C PHE A 110 -0.48 0.06 0.92
N TRP A 111 -0.48 -1.27 1.04
CA TRP A 111 0.59 -2.11 0.47
C TRP A 111 0.01 -2.97 -0.65
N GLU A 112 0.37 -2.80 -1.91
CA GLU A 112 1.14 -1.68 -2.47
C GLU A 112 0.46 -1.12 -3.72
N ALA A 113 0.95 0.00 -4.23
CA ALA A 113 0.27 0.79 -5.26
C ALA A 113 0.04 0.02 -6.57
N SER A 114 0.96 -0.85 -6.98
CA SER A 114 0.86 -1.59 -8.23
C SER A 114 -0.27 -2.63 -8.20
N GLY A 115 -0.63 -3.15 -7.03
CA GLY A 115 -1.71 -4.11 -6.84
C GLY A 115 -3.12 -3.53 -6.93
N ASP A 116 -3.28 -2.20 -6.86
CA ASP A 116 -4.59 -1.54 -6.78
C ASP A 116 -5.43 -1.65 -8.06
N GLY A 117 -6.75 -1.58 -7.88
CA GLY A 117 -7.73 -1.49 -8.95
C GLY A 117 -7.73 -0.13 -9.64
N ARG A 118 -8.61 0.04 -10.63
CA ARG A 118 -8.81 1.31 -11.36
C ARG A 118 -10.26 1.76 -11.26
N GLY A 119 -10.47 3.07 -11.35
CA GLY A 119 -11.81 3.65 -11.31
C GLY A 119 -12.55 3.32 -10.02
N GLN A 120 -13.74 2.73 -10.14
CA GLN A 120 -14.56 2.36 -8.97
C GLN A 120 -14.00 1.18 -8.18
N GLU A 121 -13.19 0.33 -8.82
CA GLU A 121 -12.55 -0.81 -8.15
C GLU A 121 -11.28 -0.40 -7.38
N SER A 122 -10.79 0.84 -7.50
CA SER A 122 -9.60 1.27 -6.75
C SER A 122 -9.90 1.31 -5.24
N LEU A 123 -9.11 0.55 -4.46
CA LEU A 123 -9.16 0.53 -3.00
C LEU A 123 -8.64 1.86 -2.44
N VAL A 124 -7.53 2.38 -2.99
CA VAL A 124 -6.96 3.68 -2.62
C VAL A 124 -7.96 4.80 -2.91
N GLY A 125 -8.56 4.80 -4.10
CA GLY A 125 -9.58 5.76 -4.49
C GLY A 125 -10.85 5.67 -3.64
N THR A 126 -11.25 4.46 -3.24
CA THR A 126 -12.38 4.26 -2.31
C THR A 126 -12.07 4.83 -0.94
N SER A 127 -10.85 4.63 -0.43
CA SER A 127 -10.40 5.24 0.82
C SER A 127 -10.42 6.76 0.75
N PHE A 128 -9.86 7.35 -0.31
CA PHE A 128 -9.87 8.80 -0.55
C PHE A 128 -11.28 9.39 -0.47
N ARG A 129 -12.22 8.83 -1.25
CA ARG A 129 -13.63 9.28 -1.25
C ARG A 129 -14.30 9.12 0.12
N SER A 130 -13.97 8.06 0.85
CA SER A 130 -14.54 7.76 2.16
C SER A 130 -13.95 8.63 3.27
N LEU A 131 -12.67 9.04 3.16
CA LEU A 131 -11.99 9.93 4.10
C LEU A 131 -12.53 11.36 3.97
N GLY A 132 -12.62 11.88 2.74
CA GLY A 132 -12.98 13.26 2.46
C GLY A 132 -11.74 14.16 2.44
N ASN A 133 -11.40 14.75 3.58
CA ASN A 133 -10.26 15.67 3.67
C ASN A 133 -8.95 14.92 3.88
N LEU A 134 -7.94 15.26 3.09
CA LEU A 134 -6.56 14.79 3.28
C LEU A 134 -5.74 15.86 4.00
N ASP A 135 -4.62 15.43 4.58
CA ASP A 135 -3.56 16.35 5.02
C ASP A 135 -3.17 17.29 3.85
N GLN A 136 -3.05 18.58 4.16
CA GLN A 136 -2.76 19.65 3.21
C GLN A 136 -1.34 20.22 3.41
N THR A 137 -0.52 19.57 4.24
CA THR A 137 0.86 19.98 4.47
C THR A 137 1.62 19.99 3.15
N GLU A 138 2.23 21.14 2.82
CA GLU A 138 3.04 21.27 1.61
C GLU A 138 4.31 20.41 1.71
N ASN A 139 4.71 19.81 0.58
CA ASN A 139 5.97 19.09 0.51
C ASN A 139 7.16 20.07 0.39
N LEU A 140 8.36 19.58 0.68
CA LEU A 140 9.59 20.32 0.42
C LEU A 140 10.07 20.01 -1.00
N LEU A 141 10.21 21.03 -1.84
CA LEU A 141 10.71 20.92 -3.22
C LEU A 141 12.11 21.53 -3.41
N VAL A 142 12.57 22.36 -2.46
CA VAL A 142 13.83 23.09 -2.56
C VAL A 142 14.89 22.38 -1.72
N TYR A 143 15.85 21.76 -2.39
CA TYR A 143 16.96 21.03 -1.77
C TYR A 143 18.29 21.62 -2.24
N PRO A 144 18.65 22.85 -1.81
CA PRO A 144 19.75 23.61 -2.41
C PRO A 144 21.12 22.92 -2.22
N ASP A 145 21.26 22.14 -1.15
CA ASP A 145 22.49 21.39 -0.83
C ASP A 145 22.50 19.97 -1.43
N SER A 146 21.56 19.65 -2.33
CA SER A 146 21.58 18.36 -3.02
C SER A 146 22.82 18.25 -3.91
N ARG A 147 23.57 17.15 -3.73
CA ARG A 147 24.69 16.78 -4.61
C ARG A 147 24.29 16.57 -6.08
N TYR A 148 23.00 16.38 -6.35
CA TYR A 148 22.44 16.22 -7.69
C TYR A 148 21.94 17.56 -8.20
N ILE A 149 22.60 18.11 -9.22
CA ILE A 149 22.31 19.47 -9.73
C ILE A 149 20.87 19.61 -10.22
N ASN A 150 20.31 18.58 -10.86
CA ASN A 150 18.92 18.58 -11.28
C ASN A 150 17.96 18.67 -10.09
N ILE A 151 18.29 18.10 -8.93
CA ILE A 151 17.46 18.22 -7.72
C ILE A 151 17.68 19.58 -7.04
N ALA A 152 18.94 20.05 -6.94
CA ALA A 152 19.26 21.35 -6.36
C ALA A 152 18.62 22.51 -7.12
N SER A 153 18.55 22.40 -8.45
CA SER A 153 17.89 23.34 -9.36
C SER A 153 16.38 23.10 -9.47
N GLY A 154 15.74 22.29 -8.62
CA GLY A 154 14.29 22.10 -8.63
C GLY A 154 13.76 21.45 -9.91
N MET A 155 14.54 20.56 -10.53
CA MET A 155 14.32 19.93 -11.83
C MET A 155 14.29 20.89 -13.02
N GLU A 156 14.68 22.16 -12.83
CA GLU A 156 14.90 23.08 -13.94
C GLU A 156 16.12 22.66 -14.76
N ALA A 157 16.08 22.97 -16.06
CA ALA A 157 17.21 22.72 -16.95
C ALA A 157 18.36 23.64 -16.53
N ALA A 158 19.36 23.09 -15.83
CA ALA A 158 20.58 23.82 -15.53
C ALA A 158 21.26 24.25 -16.83
N SER A 159 21.57 25.53 -16.95
CA SER A 159 22.38 26.03 -18.05
C SER A 159 23.80 25.43 -17.96
N LEU A 160 24.49 25.30 -19.10
CA LEU A 160 25.88 24.79 -19.13
C LEU A 160 26.83 25.58 -18.22
N LYS A 161 26.52 26.85 -17.95
CA LYS A 161 27.28 27.69 -17.00
C LYS A 161 27.08 27.26 -15.55
N GLU A 162 25.86 26.91 -15.16
CA GLU A 162 25.56 26.42 -13.80
C GLU A 162 26.18 25.05 -13.55
N ILE A 163 26.17 24.17 -14.57
CA ILE A 163 26.85 22.87 -14.52
C ILE A 163 28.35 23.05 -14.32
N HIS A 164 29.00 23.92 -15.10
CA HIS A 164 30.43 24.17 -14.97
C HIS A 164 30.81 24.81 -13.63
N ASN A 165 30.02 25.75 -13.13
CA ASN A 165 30.27 26.38 -11.82
C ASN A 165 30.11 25.37 -10.67
N PHE A 166 29.13 24.47 -10.75
CA PHE A 166 28.92 23.42 -9.76
C PHE A 166 30.06 22.39 -9.76
N GLN A 167 30.52 21.98 -10.95
CA GLN A 167 31.69 21.10 -11.08
C GLN A 167 32.96 21.74 -10.49
N ALA A 168 33.16 23.04 -10.72
CA ALA A 168 34.29 23.78 -10.14
C ALA A 168 34.22 23.85 -8.61
N ALA A 169 33.03 24.11 -8.03
CA ALA A 169 32.83 24.13 -6.58
C ALA A 169 33.06 22.75 -5.93
N MET A 170 32.56 21.68 -6.55
CA MET A 170 32.75 20.31 -6.05
C MET A 170 34.22 19.86 -6.12
N LEU A 171 34.96 20.28 -7.16
CA LEU A 171 36.40 20.05 -7.27
C LEU A 171 37.19 20.82 -6.20
N ALA A 172 36.78 22.05 -5.88
CA ALA A 172 37.42 22.84 -4.84
C ALA A 172 37.24 22.21 -3.44
N GLU A 173 36.05 21.70 -3.12
CA GLU A 173 35.81 20.99 -1.85
C GLU A 173 36.61 19.68 -1.74
N LEU A 174 36.71 18.92 -2.84
CA LEU A 174 37.55 17.71 -2.89
C LEU A 174 39.04 18.01 -2.69
N GLN A 175 39.53 19.17 -3.14
CA GLN A 175 40.92 19.59 -2.93
C GLN A 175 41.18 20.12 -1.51
N MET A 176 40.17 20.65 -0.83
CA MET A 176 40.30 21.13 0.56
C MET A 176 40.17 20.00 1.60
N GLY A 177 39.57 18.86 1.26
CA GLY A 177 39.44 17.70 2.15
C GLY A 177 40.68 16.81 2.26
N THR A 178 41.78 17.13 1.58
CA THR A 178 43.02 16.32 1.53
C THR A 178 44.20 16.94 2.29
N SER A 179 43.99 17.92 3.16
CA SER A 179 45.03 18.51 4.02
C SER A 179 45.09 17.89 5.41
#